data_AF-A0A1S6H3H6-F1
#
_entry.id   AF-A0A1S6H3H6-F1
#
_cell.length_a   1.000
_cell.length_b   1.000
_cell.length_c   1.000
_cell.angle_alpha   90.00
_cell.angle_beta   90.00
_cell.angle_gamma   90.00
#
_symmetry.space_group_name_H-M   'P 1'
#
loop_
_entity.id
_entity.type
_entity.pdbx_description
1 polymer ?
#
loop_
_entity_poly.entity_id
_entity_poly.type
_entity_poly.pdbx_seq_one_letter_code
_entity_poly.pdbx_strand_id
1 'polypeptide(L)'
;MKKCAVVVCLYGIFDDTLRSPIEMKGYWQYLQGVVEFISRLAGVGPGRKLGGAIVSPIVLCGGRTNPATSLSEAESVLPILTQAISTRYQDFRNVSGMIGVWPSSSLTHDVLLENKSSNTAQNIHNALEQLLNFLGEDRCREGRILFVCDAVRRFPVWVLARHLCDEKGLRFGGVVGLPRRDIHSNSKTWKQVLRGCRYLLRSDLIQKELNA
;
A
#
# COMPACT_ATOMS: atom_id res chain seq x y z
N MET A 1 7.55 -21.17 4.53
CA MET A 1 6.53 -20.09 4.66
C MET A 1 6.56 -19.21 3.43
N LYS A 2 5.41 -18.73 2.93
CA LYS A 2 5.36 -17.84 1.78
C LYS A 2 5.73 -16.42 2.22
N LYS A 3 6.74 -15.80 1.58
CA LYS A 3 7.11 -14.39 1.80
C LYS A 3 6.19 -13.49 0.98
N CYS A 4 5.78 -12.36 1.55
CA CYS A 4 4.90 -11.40 0.91
C CYS A 4 5.37 -9.97 1.21
N ALA A 5 5.61 -9.18 0.18
CA ALA A 5 5.73 -7.73 0.30
C ALA A 5 4.35 -7.10 0.12
N VAL A 6 4.06 -6.01 0.85
CA VAL A 6 2.80 -5.26 0.73
C VAL A 6 3.10 -3.82 0.36
N VAL A 7 2.54 -3.36 -0.75
CA VAL A 7 2.62 -1.96 -1.19
C VAL A 7 1.28 -1.30 -0.93
N VAL A 8 1.25 -0.29 -0.06
CA VAL A 8 0.05 0.48 0.28
C VAL A 8 0.06 1.77 -0.53
N CYS A 9 -0.79 1.82 -1.56
CA CYS A 9 -0.96 2.99 -2.44
C CYS A 9 -1.90 4.01 -1.81
N LEU A 10 -1.33 5.01 -1.17
CA LEU A 10 -2.05 6.10 -0.53
C LEU A 10 -2.63 7.08 -1.56
N TYR A 11 -3.55 7.93 -1.11
CA TYR A 11 -4.12 9.01 -1.93
C TYR A 11 -4.70 10.14 -1.10
N GLY A 12 -4.19 11.33 -1.38
CA GLY A 12 -4.39 12.52 -0.60
C GLY A 12 -3.74 12.41 0.78
N ILE A 13 -3.34 13.55 1.32
CA ILE A 13 -2.67 13.64 2.62
C ILE A 13 -3.61 13.27 3.78
N PHE A 14 -3.12 12.67 4.86
CA PHE A 14 -3.89 12.52 6.10
C PHE A 14 -3.67 13.76 6.99
N ASP A 15 -4.59 14.73 6.91
CA ASP A 15 -4.48 16.01 7.60
C ASP A 15 -5.90 16.57 7.82
N ASP A 16 -6.26 16.85 9.07
CA ASP A 16 -7.58 17.34 9.47
C ASP A 16 -7.79 18.84 9.20
N THR A 17 -6.71 19.58 8.93
CA THR A 17 -6.78 20.99 8.49
C THR A 17 -7.08 21.10 7.00
N LEU A 18 -6.72 20.08 6.21
CA LEU A 18 -6.89 20.04 4.75
C LEU A 18 -8.08 19.19 4.30
N ARG A 19 -8.82 18.59 5.24
CA ARG A 19 -9.93 17.68 4.97
C ARG A 19 -11.14 17.98 5.84
N SER A 20 -12.31 17.75 5.28
CA SER A 20 -13.54 17.75 6.05
C SER A 20 -13.57 16.59 7.06
N PRO A 21 -14.37 16.68 8.14
CA PRO A 21 -14.53 15.59 9.11
C PRO A 21 -15.01 14.27 8.48
N ILE A 22 -15.84 14.35 7.43
CA ILE A 22 -16.32 13.17 6.69
C ILE A 22 -15.17 12.52 5.90
N GLU A 23 -14.31 13.34 5.28
CA GLU A 23 -13.10 12.89 4.60
C GLU A 23 -12.12 12.21 5.56
N MET A 24 -11.88 12.82 6.72
CA MET A 24 -11.02 12.24 7.74
C MET A 24 -11.56 10.91 8.26
N LYS A 25 -12.87 10.82 8.52
CA LYS A 25 -13.51 9.56 8.93
C LYS A 25 -13.39 8.47 7.86
N GLY A 26 -13.62 8.81 6.59
CA GLY A 26 -13.47 7.90 5.46
C GLY A 26 -12.04 7.38 5.30
N TYR A 27 -11.06 8.26 5.45
CA TYR A 27 -9.64 7.91 5.38
C TYR A 27 -9.21 7.05 6.57
N TRP A 28 -9.64 7.39 7.78
CA TRP A 28 -9.36 6.59 8.96
C TRP A 28 -9.88 5.15 8.83
N GLN A 29 -11.11 4.98 8.33
CA GLN A 29 -11.68 3.65 8.04
C GLN A 29 -10.85 2.87 7.02
N TYR A 30 -10.35 3.55 5.98
CA TYR A 30 -9.45 2.94 5.01
C TYR A 30 -8.16 2.45 5.68
N LEU A 31 -7.50 3.28 6.51
CA LEU A 31 -6.28 2.91 7.22
C LEU A 31 -6.51 1.75 8.20
N GLN A 32 -7.64 1.72 8.90
CA GLN A 32 -8.02 0.58 9.74
C GLN A 32 -8.15 -0.71 8.92
N GLY A 33 -8.73 -0.62 7.72
CA GLY A 33 -8.82 -1.75 6.79
C GLY A 33 -7.44 -2.23 6.30
N VAL A 34 -6.49 -1.32 6.07
CA VAL A 34 -5.10 -1.66 5.71
C VAL A 34 -4.45 -2.47 6.84
N VAL A 35 -4.57 -2.00 8.08
CA VAL A 35 -4.03 -2.69 9.26
C VAL A 35 -4.66 -4.07 9.41
N GLU A 36 -5.98 -4.17 9.34
CA GLU A 36 -6.68 -5.46 9.45
C GLU A 36 -6.25 -6.45 8.36
N PHE A 37 -6.10 -5.98 7.12
CA PHE A 37 -5.63 -6.81 6.02
C PHE A 37 -4.22 -7.35 6.26
N ILE A 38 -3.28 -6.49 6.67
CA ILE A 38 -1.90 -6.87 6.98
C ILE A 38 -1.86 -7.88 8.14
N SER A 39 -2.62 -7.63 9.21
CA SER A 39 -2.70 -8.56 10.35
C SER A 39 -3.24 -9.92 9.93
N ARG A 40 -4.30 -9.97 9.11
CA ARG A 40 -4.87 -11.22 8.60
C ARG A 40 -3.92 -12.01 7.70
N LEU A 41 -3.13 -11.32 6.88
CA LEU A 41 -2.07 -11.92 6.07
C LEU A 41 -0.99 -12.55 6.95
N ALA A 42 -0.55 -11.83 7.99
CA ALA A 42 0.40 -12.30 8.98
C ALA A 42 -0.18 -13.42 9.89
N GLY A 43 -1.49 -13.66 9.84
CA GLY A 43 -2.16 -14.65 10.69
C GLY A 43 -2.38 -14.19 12.14
N VAL A 44 -2.40 -12.88 12.34
CA VAL A 44 -2.50 -12.18 13.62
C VAL A 44 -3.85 -11.48 13.75
N GLY A 45 -4.40 -11.46 14.96
CA GLY A 45 -5.67 -10.80 15.28
C GLY A 45 -6.92 -11.68 15.10
N PRO A 46 -8.11 -11.14 15.44
CA PRO A 46 -9.37 -11.87 15.39
C PRO A 46 -9.87 -12.07 13.94
N GLY A 47 -10.37 -13.26 13.64
CA GLY A 47 -11.02 -13.59 12.36
C GLY A 47 -10.27 -14.62 11.50
N ARG A 48 -10.76 -14.82 10.26
CA ARG A 48 -10.22 -15.82 9.33
C ARG A 48 -8.80 -15.44 8.88
N LYS A 49 -7.82 -16.28 9.23
CA LYS A 49 -6.43 -16.14 8.79
C LYS A 49 -6.34 -16.33 7.27
N LEU A 50 -5.60 -15.46 6.57
CA LEU A 50 -5.49 -15.48 5.11
C LEU A 50 -4.30 -16.27 4.58
N GLY A 51 -3.38 -16.73 5.43
CA GLY A 51 -2.32 -17.62 4.98
C GLY A 51 -1.05 -17.73 5.83
N GLY A 52 -0.91 -16.98 6.93
CA GLY A 52 0.29 -17.06 7.79
C GLY A 52 1.57 -16.75 7.01
N ALA A 53 1.52 -15.73 6.15
CA ALA A 53 2.67 -15.30 5.36
C ALA A 53 3.62 -14.45 6.22
N ILE A 54 4.92 -14.51 5.92
CA ILE A 54 5.85 -13.48 6.42
C ILE A 54 5.55 -12.22 5.61
N VAL A 55 5.00 -11.19 6.25
CA VAL A 55 4.74 -9.90 5.64
C VAL A 55 5.94 -8.99 5.89
N SER A 56 6.83 -8.89 4.92
CA SER A 56 7.98 -7.96 4.98
C SER A 56 8.60 -7.79 3.58
N PRO A 57 8.90 -6.55 3.16
CA PRO A 57 8.57 -5.28 3.83
C PRO A 57 7.15 -4.78 3.48
N ILE A 58 6.70 -3.76 4.21
CA ILE A 58 5.53 -2.94 3.88
C ILE A 58 6.05 -1.63 3.28
N VAL A 59 5.62 -1.27 2.07
CA VAL A 59 5.95 0.03 1.48
C VAL A 59 4.73 0.93 1.52
N LEU A 60 4.85 2.07 2.19
CA LEU A 60 3.86 3.13 2.11
C LEU A 60 4.24 4.01 0.92
N CYS A 61 3.43 4.01 -0.14
CA CYS A 61 3.68 4.85 -1.31
C CYS A 61 2.61 5.93 -1.47
N GLY A 62 3.09 7.16 -1.52
CA GLY A 62 2.27 8.36 -1.49
C GLY A 62 3.18 9.56 -1.35
N GLY A 63 3.55 10.17 -2.47
CA GLY A 63 4.43 11.34 -2.47
C GLY A 63 3.72 12.67 -2.20
N ARG A 64 4.28 13.76 -2.71
CA ARG A 64 3.82 15.13 -2.43
C ARG A 64 2.86 15.59 -3.51
N THR A 65 1.59 15.21 -3.35
CA THR A 65 0.52 15.54 -4.31
C THR A 65 -0.24 16.81 -3.94
N ASN A 66 -0.12 17.28 -2.69
CA ASN A 66 -0.78 18.49 -2.21
C ASN A 66 0.25 19.62 -2.02
N PRO A 67 0.16 20.74 -2.75
CA PRO A 67 1.10 21.86 -2.62
C PRO A 67 0.92 22.66 -1.32
N ALA A 68 -0.19 22.49 -0.60
CA ALA A 68 -0.47 23.21 0.65
C ALA A 68 0.36 22.74 1.84
N THR A 69 1.18 21.70 1.67
CA THR A 69 1.93 21.04 2.74
C THR A 69 3.24 20.50 2.21
N SER A 70 4.28 20.53 3.05
CA SER A 70 5.58 19.94 2.76
C SER A 70 5.62 18.43 3.01
N LEU A 71 4.59 17.89 3.66
CA LEU A 71 4.46 16.50 4.05
C LEU A 71 3.91 15.67 2.89
N SER A 72 4.53 14.53 2.62
CA SER A 72 3.98 13.54 1.69
C SER A 72 2.82 12.76 2.31
N GLU A 73 2.01 12.12 1.47
CA GLU A 73 0.93 11.26 1.94
C GLU A 73 1.47 10.10 2.80
N ALA A 74 2.58 9.49 2.40
CA ALA A 74 3.24 8.41 3.13
C ALA A 74 3.72 8.85 4.51
N GLU A 75 4.36 10.02 4.60
CA GLU A 75 4.82 10.58 5.88
C GLU A 75 3.65 10.89 6.82
N SER A 76 2.54 11.41 6.30
CA SER A 76 1.35 11.73 7.11
C SER A 76 0.69 10.50 7.76
N VAL A 77 0.87 9.32 7.16
CA VAL A 77 0.20 8.08 7.59
C VAL A 77 1.13 7.17 8.41
N LEU A 78 2.45 7.31 8.26
CA LEU A 78 3.44 6.43 8.89
C LEU A 78 3.25 6.24 10.41
N PRO A 79 3.06 7.30 11.23
CA PRO A 79 2.93 7.12 12.67
C PRO A 79 1.71 6.27 13.03
N ILE A 80 0.59 6.49 12.31
CA ILE A 80 -0.69 5.81 12.54
C ILE A 80 -0.57 4.33 12.21
N LEU A 81 -0.03 3.99 11.03
CA LEU A 81 0.10 2.59 10.62
C LEU A 81 1.11 1.84 11.49
N THR A 82 2.26 2.46 11.80
CA THR A 82 3.28 1.82 12.62
C THR A 82 2.75 1.52 14.03
N GLN A 83 2.06 2.49 14.64
CA GLN A 83 1.46 2.31 15.95
C GLN A 83 0.36 1.24 15.93
N ALA A 84 -0.59 1.34 15.00
CA ALA A 84 -1.73 0.42 14.95
C ALA A 84 -1.32 -1.03 14.68
N ILE A 85 -0.35 -1.23 13.77
CA ILE A 85 0.22 -2.56 13.50
C ILE A 85 0.91 -3.08 14.77
N SER A 86 1.74 -2.26 15.44
CA SER A 86 2.44 -2.65 16.66
C SER A 86 1.50 -3.06 17.80
N THR A 87 0.43 -2.30 18.03
CA THR A 87 -0.59 -2.62 19.06
C THR A 87 -1.26 -3.95 18.78
N ARG A 88 -1.71 -4.20 17.54
CA ARG A 88 -2.37 -5.47 17.16
C ARG A 88 -1.47 -6.68 17.38
N TYR A 89 -0.16 -6.53 17.19
CA TYR A 89 0.80 -7.60 17.49
C TYR A 89 1.00 -7.82 18.99
N GLN A 90 1.07 -6.75 19.79
CA GLN A 90 1.16 -6.88 21.25
C GLN A 90 -0.06 -7.61 21.81
N ASP A 91 -1.26 -7.22 21.37
CA ASP A 91 -2.51 -7.89 21.75
C ASP A 91 -2.46 -9.38 21.42
N PHE A 92 -1.97 -9.73 20.23
CA PHE A 92 -1.85 -11.12 19.83
C PHE A 92 -0.80 -11.90 20.64
N ARG A 93 0.36 -11.32 20.95
CA ARG A 93 1.37 -11.97 21.82
C ARG A 93 0.79 -12.24 23.21
N ASN A 94 0.09 -11.26 23.77
CA ASN A 94 -0.52 -11.35 25.09
C ASN A 94 -1.63 -12.43 25.13
N VAL A 95 -2.42 -12.55 24.07
CA VAL A 95 -3.54 -13.50 24.01
C VAL A 95 -3.10 -14.92 23.62
N SER A 96 -2.12 -15.06 22.72
CA SER A 96 -1.77 -16.38 22.17
C SER A 96 -0.71 -17.14 22.97
N GLY A 97 0.01 -16.49 23.90
CA GLY A 97 1.16 -17.08 24.59
C GLY A 97 2.29 -17.53 23.65
N MET A 98 2.15 -17.28 22.34
CA MET A 98 3.09 -17.72 21.33
C MET A 98 4.18 -16.66 21.17
N ILE A 99 5.40 -17.06 21.51
CA ILE A 99 6.63 -16.42 21.06
C ILE A 99 6.81 -16.79 19.58
N GLY A 100 5.92 -16.30 18.72
CA GLY A 100 6.09 -16.39 17.28
C GLY A 100 7.25 -15.50 16.86
N VAL A 101 8.24 -16.10 16.18
CA VAL A 101 9.42 -15.43 15.61
C VAL A 101 8.95 -14.50 14.48
N TRP A 102 8.39 -13.35 14.86
CA TRP A 102 8.50 -12.14 14.04
C TRP A 102 9.88 -11.56 14.32
N PRO A 103 10.64 -11.08 13.32
CA PRO A 103 11.92 -10.43 13.56
C PRO A 103 11.74 -9.39 14.66
N SER A 104 12.40 -9.65 15.78
CA SER A 104 12.32 -8.85 16.99
C SER A 104 12.67 -7.39 16.70
N SER A 105 11.91 -6.48 17.31
CA SER A 105 12.24 -5.06 17.54
C SER A 105 12.26 -4.05 16.39
N SER A 106 12.04 -4.40 15.11
CA SER A 106 12.26 -3.43 14.02
C SER A 106 11.09 -3.26 13.04
N LEU A 107 9.85 -3.15 13.51
CA LEU A 107 8.70 -2.86 12.63
C LEU A 107 8.89 -1.55 11.82
N THR A 108 9.64 -0.60 12.38
CA THR A 108 10.11 0.61 11.68
C THR A 108 11.17 0.36 10.61
N HIS A 109 11.94 -0.74 10.67
CA HIS A 109 12.93 -1.08 9.63
C HIS A 109 12.30 -1.83 8.45
N ASP A 110 11.14 -2.45 8.65
CA ASP A 110 10.41 -3.17 7.60
C ASP A 110 9.31 -2.33 6.94
N VAL A 111 9.07 -1.10 7.43
CA VAL A 111 8.19 -0.12 6.77
C VAL A 111 9.05 0.85 5.96
N LEU A 112 8.95 0.75 4.64
CA LEU A 112 9.64 1.64 3.70
C LEU A 112 8.71 2.78 3.27
N LEU A 113 9.29 3.95 3.01
CA LEU A 113 8.57 5.16 2.66
C LEU A 113 8.91 5.61 1.24
N GLU A 114 7.92 5.58 0.36
CA GLU A 114 7.99 6.22 -0.95
C GLU A 114 7.22 7.55 -0.88
N ASN A 115 7.98 8.64 -0.75
CA ASN A 115 7.48 10.00 -0.54
C ASN A 115 7.84 10.98 -1.68
N LYS A 116 8.35 10.48 -2.82
CA LYS A 116 8.89 11.33 -3.91
C LYS A 116 7.98 11.44 -5.12
N SER A 117 7.01 10.54 -5.25
CA SER A 117 6.11 10.45 -6.39
C SER A 117 5.12 11.62 -6.51
N SER A 118 4.80 12.01 -7.74
CA SER A 118 3.78 13.02 -8.05
C SER A 118 2.45 12.39 -8.48
N ASN A 119 2.48 11.14 -8.93
CA ASN A 119 1.33 10.45 -9.52
C ASN A 119 1.35 8.93 -9.24
N THR A 120 0.22 8.27 -9.50
CA THR A 120 0.02 6.84 -9.19
C THR A 120 1.00 5.90 -9.90
N ALA A 121 1.40 6.19 -11.14
CA ALA A 121 2.39 5.36 -11.84
C ALA A 121 3.75 5.44 -11.14
N GLN A 122 4.20 6.65 -10.81
CA GLN A 122 5.42 6.87 -10.04
C GLN A 122 5.36 6.28 -8.64
N ASN A 123 4.21 6.36 -7.96
CA ASN A 123 4.01 5.73 -6.64
C ASN A 123 4.35 4.24 -6.69
N ILE A 124 3.77 3.54 -7.66
CA ILE A 124 3.95 2.10 -7.82
C ILE A 124 5.38 1.78 -8.28
N HIS A 125 5.89 2.51 -9.28
CA HIS A 125 7.24 2.31 -9.79
C HIS A 125 8.30 2.50 -8.71
N ASN A 126 8.27 3.63 -8.00
CA ASN A 126 9.24 3.94 -6.96
C ASN A 126 9.12 2.99 -5.77
N ALA A 127 7.92 2.51 -5.44
CA ALA A 127 7.73 1.50 -4.41
C ALA A 127 8.39 0.17 -4.80
N LEU A 128 8.26 -0.25 -6.05
CA LEU A 128 8.93 -1.45 -6.56
C LEU A 128 10.46 -1.30 -6.56
N GLU A 129 10.98 -0.13 -6.91
CA GLU A 129 12.43 0.16 -6.79
C GLU A 129 12.91 0.06 -5.34
N GLN A 130 12.15 0.59 -4.38
CA GLN A 130 12.49 0.44 -2.96
C GLN A 130 12.48 -1.02 -2.50
N LEU A 131 11.52 -1.81 -2.97
CA LEU A 131 11.47 -3.25 -2.68
C LEU A 131 12.70 -3.97 -3.22
N LEU A 132 13.07 -3.71 -4.47
CA LEU A 132 14.25 -4.29 -5.10
C LEU A 132 15.52 -3.94 -4.33
N ASN A 133 15.68 -2.67 -3.95
CA ASN A 133 16.84 -2.21 -3.18
C ASN A 133 16.91 -2.81 -1.78
N PHE A 134 15.76 -2.99 -1.12
CA PHE A 134 15.71 -3.52 0.26
C PHE A 134 15.89 -5.05 0.32
N LEU A 135 15.21 -5.79 -0.55
CA LEU A 135 15.23 -7.25 -0.54
C LEU A 135 16.37 -7.85 -1.39
N GLY A 136 16.87 -7.12 -2.39
CA GLY A 136 17.63 -7.68 -3.51
C GLY A 136 16.73 -8.37 -4.53
N GLU A 137 17.16 -8.44 -5.79
CA GLU A 137 16.36 -8.97 -6.90
C GLU A 137 15.86 -10.40 -6.64
N ASP A 138 16.75 -11.30 -6.21
CA ASP A 138 16.44 -12.72 -6.04
C ASP A 138 15.34 -12.96 -4.99
N ARG A 139 15.40 -12.27 -3.86
CA ARG A 139 14.39 -12.41 -2.79
C ARG A 139 13.04 -11.82 -3.20
N CYS A 140 13.05 -10.77 -4.00
CA CYS A 140 11.84 -10.17 -4.56
C CYS A 140 11.12 -11.12 -5.53
N ARG A 141 11.86 -11.94 -6.29
CA ARG A 141 11.30 -12.94 -7.22
C ARG A 141 10.69 -14.16 -6.50
N GLU A 142 11.22 -14.53 -5.33
CA GLU A 142 10.69 -15.63 -4.51
C GLU A 142 9.33 -15.31 -3.86
N GLY A 143 9.16 -14.06 -3.40
CA GLY A 143 7.96 -13.58 -2.71
C GLY A 143 6.83 -13.20 -3.67
N ARG A 144 5.62 -12.93 -3.14
CA ARG A 144 4.57 -12.24 -3.92
C ARG A 144 4.47 -10.80 -3.46
N ILE A 145 4.14 -9.89 -4.39
CA ILE A 145 3.89 -8.48 -4.07
C ILE A 145 2.38 -8.23 -4.13
N LEU A 146 1.79 -7.82 -3.01
CA LEU A 146 0.39 -7.42 -2.93
C LEU A 146 0.28 -5.92 -2.87
N PHE A 147 -0.67 -5.37 -3.63
CA PHE A 147 -0.96 -3.94 -3.61
C PHE A 147 -2.27 -3.69 -2.87
N VAL A 148 -2.31 -2.65 -2.05
CA VAL A 148 -3.50 -2.22 -1.31
C VAL A 148 -3.80 -0.79 -1.69
N CYS A 149 -5.02 -0.53 -2.12
CA CYS A 149 -5.49 0.80 -2.50
C CYS A 149 -6.96 0.96 -2.12
N ASP A 150 -7.54 2.16 -2.28
CA ASP A 150 -8.99 2.29 -2.22
C ASP A 150 -9.67 1.53 -3.36
N ALA A 151 -10.87 1.03 -3.08
CA ALA A 151 -11.63 0.18 -3.99
C ALA A 151 -11.90 0.82 -5.35
N VAL A 152 -12.02 2.14 -5.38
CA VAL A 152 -12.31 2.91 -6.60
C VAL A 152 -11.09 2.91 -7.55
N ARG A 153 -9.87 3.01 -7.03
CA ARG A 153 -8.62 2.94 -7.81
C ARG A 153 -8.12 1.53 -8.10
N ARG A 154 -8.81 0.49 -7.63
CA ARG A 154 -8.37 -0.92 -7.76
C ARG A 154 -8.01 -1.31 -9.19
N PHE A 155 -8.83 -0.95 -10.17
CA PHE A 155 -8.61 -1.32 -11.56
C PHE A 155 -7.37 -0.66 -12.19
N PRO A 156 -7.23 0.69 -12.19
CA PRO A 156 -6.02 1.31 -12.74
C PRO A 156 -4.75 0.90 -11.98
N VAL A 157 -4.80 0.73 -10.65
CA VAL A 157 -3.66 0.21 -9.88
C VAL A 157 -3.32 -1.21 -10.31
N TRP A 158 -4.31 -2.08 -10.55
CA TRP A 158 -4.08 -3.44 -11.03
C TRP A 158 -3.34 -3.45 -12.38
N VAL A 159 -3.77 -2.62 -13.33
CA VAL A 159 -3.11 -2.55 -14.65
C VAL A 159 -1.66 -2.08 -14.51
N LEU A 160 -1.44 -0.97 -13.79
CA LEU A 160 -0.11 -0.41 -13.58
C LEU A 160 0.82 -1.37 -12.83
N ALA A 161 0.36 -1.91 -11.71
CA ALA A 161 1.13 -2.82 -10.88
C ALA A 161 1.47 -4.12 -11.63
N ARG A 162 0.52 -4.66 -12.40
CA ARG A 162 0.77 -5.86 -13.20
C ARG A 162 1.86 -5.59 -14.25
N HIS A 163 1.72 -4.50 -15.01
CA HIS A 163 2.67 -4.12 -16.05
C HIS A 163 4.07 -3.88 -15.48
N LEU A 164 4.19 -3.06 -14.44
CA LEU A 164 5.49 -2.72 -13.83
C LEU A 164 6.14 -3.91 -13.12
N CYS A 165 5.35 -4.82 -12.53
CA CYS A 165 5.89 -6.07 -12.01
C CYS A 165 6.43 -6.95 -13.14
N ASP A 166 5.71 -7.08 -14.26
CA ASP A 166 6.15 -7.87 -15.40
C ASP A 166 7.46 -7.32 -16.01
N GLU A 167 7.57 -5.98 -16.16
CA GLU A 167 8.80 -5.32 -16.64
C GLU A 167 10.01 -5.57 -15.73
N LYS A 168 9.80 -5.63 -14.42
CA LYS A 168 10.88 -5.86 -13.43
C LYS A 168 11.11 -7.35 -13.11
N GLY A 169 10.39 -8.25 -13.79
CA GLY A 169 10.45 -9.69 -13.52
C GLY A 169 9.99 -10.08 -12.10
N LEU A 170 9.08 -9.31 -11.51
CA LEU A 170 8.58 -9.47 -10.15
C LEU A 170 7.28 -10.27 -10.11
N ARG A 171 7.09 -11.06 -9.04
CA ARG A 171 5.89 -11.89 -8.90
C ARG A 171 4.71 -11.10 -8.35
N PHE A 172 3.87 -10.63 -9.27
CA PHE A 172 2.60 -9.98 -8.94
C PHE A 172 1.66 -10.92 -8.17
N GLY A 173 1.22 -10.50 -6.98
CA GLY A 173 0.30 -11.25 -6.13
C GLY A 173 -1.17 -10.84 -6.28
N GLY A 174 -1.44 -9.60 -6.71
CA GLY A 174 -2.78 -9.05 -6.86
C GLY A 174 -2.96 -7.67 -6.24
N VAL A 175 -4.15 -7.09 -6.43
CA VAL A 175 -4.55 -5.81 -5.84
C VAL A 175 -5.81 -5.98 -5.00
N VAL A 176 -5.73 -5.50 -3.76
CA VAL A 176 -6.83 -5.43 -2.80
C VAL A 176 -7.35 -4.00 -2.78
N GLY A 177 -8.64 -3.85 -3.07
CA GLY A 177 -9.34 -2.57 -2.98
C GLY A 177 -10.13 -2.52 -1.67
N LEU A 178 -9.85 -1.53 -0.83
CA LEU A 178 -10.55 -1.34 0.45
C LEU A 178 -11.58 -0.20 0.35
N PRO A 179 -12.73 -0.32 1.02
CA PRO A 179 -13.73 0.73 0.99
C PRO A 179 -13.19 2.01 1.64
N ARG A 180 -13.49 3.14 1.01
CA ARG A 180 -13.14 4.48 1.48
C ARG A 180 -14.35 5.38 1.23
N ARG A 181 -14.93 5.95 2.29
CA ARG A 181 -16.22 6.68 2.22
C ARG A 181 -16.11 8.08 1.63
N ASP A 182 -14.89 8.61 1.55
CA ASP A 182 -14.62 9.93 1.01
C ASP A 182 -14.22 9.86 -0.46
N ILE A 183 -15.24 9.79 -1.31
CA ILE A 183 -15.06 9.74 -2.76
C ILE A 183 -15.13 11.17 -3.30
N HIS A 184 -13.96 11.79 -3.49
CA HIS A 184 -13.83 13.04 -4.25
C HIS A 184 -14.52 12.92 -5.61
N SER A 185 -15.00 14.03 -6.18
CA SER A 185 -15.67 14.07 -7.50
C SER A 185 -14.84 13.50 -8.68
N ASN A 186 -13.51 13.40 -8.53
CA ASN A 186 -12.60 12.79 -9.50
C ASN A 186 -12.34 11.30 -9.25
N SER A 187 -12.82 10.78 -8.12
CA SER A 187 -12.83 9.37 -7.73
C SER A 187 -14.13 8.68 -8.16
N LYS A 188 -14.77 9.12 -9.25
CA LYS A 188 -15.92 8.38 -9.81
C LYS A 188 -15.41 7.06 -10.42
N THR A 189 -16.04 5.94 -10.06
CA THR A 189 -15.66 4.59 -10.51
C THR A 189 -15.48 4.52 -12.02
N TRP A 190 -16.39 5.09 -12.81
CA TRP A 190 -16.30 5.06 -14.27
C TRP A 190 -15.06 5.81 -14.82
N LYS A 191 -14.64 6.92 -14.19
CA LYS A 191 -13.41 7.64 -14.59
C LYS A 191 -12.18 6.77 -14.35
N GLN A 192 -12.14 6.02 -13.25
CA GLN A 192 -11.03 5.11 -12.95
C GLN A 192 -11.03 3.88 -13.85
N VAL A 193 -12.20 3.36 -14.24
CA VAL A 193 -12.31 2.30 -15.25
C VAL A 193 -11.74 2.79 -16.59
N LEU A 194 -12.18 3.96 -17.07
CA LEU A 194 -11.63 4.54 -18.31
C LEU A 194 -10.12 4.76 -18.22
N ARG A 195 -9.61 5.23 -17.08
CA ARG A 195 -8.17 5.39 -16.86
C ARG A 195 -7.43 4.06 -16.98
N GLY A 196 -7.93 2.99 -16.36
CA GLY A 196 -7.35 1.65 -16.48
C GLY A 196 -7.40 1.10 -17.91
N CYS A 197 -8.53 1.26 -18.61
CA CYS A 197 -8.65 0.87 -20.02
C CYS A 197 -7.65 1.63 -20.90
N ARG A 198 -7.46 2.92 -20.61
CA ARG A 198 -6.49 3.75 -21.33
C ARG A 198 -5.06 3.24 -21.14
N TYR A 199 -4.67 2.76 -19.96
CA TYR A 199 -3.36 2.12 -19.77
C TYR A 199 -3.24 0.79 -20.54
N LEU A 200 -4.30 -0.04 -20.55
CA LEU A 200 -4.30 -1.30 -21.30
C LEU A 200 -4.12 -1.08 -22.81
N LEU A 201 -4.77 -0.05 -23.36
CA LEU A 201 -4.71 0.27 -24.79
C LEU A 201 -3.43 1.00 -25.19
N ARG A 202 -2.75 1.65 -24.24
CA ARG A 202 -1.62 2.54 -24.48
C ARG A 202 -0.59 2.49 -23.37
N SER A 203 0.26 1.46 -23.41
CA SER A 203 1.39 1.29 -22.48
C SER A 203 2.37 2.46 -22.52
N ASP A 204 2.50 3.16 -23.66
CA ASP A 204 3.34 4.37 -23.79
C ASP A 204 2.91 5.49 -22.83
N LEU A 205 1.65 5.51 -22.38
CA LEU A 205 1.19 6.45 -21.36
C LEU A 205 1.79 6.19 -19.98
N ILE A 206 2.08 4.93 -19.68
CA ILE A 206 2.73 4.57 -18.41
C ILE A 206 4.10 5.23 -18.39
N GLN A 207 4.90 5.08 -19.45
CA GLN A 207 6.21 5.71 -19.55
C GLN A 207 6.12 7.25 -19.49
N LYS A 208 5.12 7.85 -20.12
CA LYS A 208 4.88 9.30 -20.02
C LYS A 208 4.60 9.75 -18.59
N GLU A 209 3.80 9.00 -17.83
CA GLU A 209 3.53 9.32 -16.42
C GLU A 209 4.73 9.06 -15.50
N LEU A 210 5.58 8.09 -15.82
CA LEU A 210 6.84 7.89 -15.09
C LEU A 210 7.79 9.07 -15.26
N ASN A 211 7.79 9.69 -16.44
CA ASN A 211 8.68 10.81 -16.78
C ASN A 211 8.11 12.21 -16.43
N ALA A 212 6.90 12.29 -15.86
CA ALA A 212 6.17 13.55 -15.59
C ALA A 212 6.40 14.08 -14.17
#